data_AF-A0A1H3G4Z3-F1
#
_entry.id   AF-A0A1H3G4Z3-F1
#
_cell.length_a   1.000
_cell.length_b   1.000
_cell.length_c   1.000
_cell.angle_alpha   90.00
_cell.angle_beta   90.00
_cell.angle_gamma   90.00
#
_symmetry.space_group_name_H-M   'P 1'
#
loop_
_entity.id
_entity.type
_entity.pdbx_description
1 polymer ?
#
loop_
_entity_poly.entity_id
_entity_poly.type
_entity_poly.pdbx_seq_one_letter_code
_entity_poly.pdbx_strand_id
1 'polypeptide(L)'
;MDYIVTFAQGFMGLFDAGAETFVSWVGGIVPKVLLLLVFMNALIALIGSQRVNKFAQFCSRNVILAYGVLPFVAAFMLGNPMVLSMGKFLPERMKPSYYASAAYHCHTNSGLFPHINVGEIFIYLGIANGITQLGLDTTPLAVRYLLVGLVMNFFAGWVTDFTTKLVMKQQGITLSNEFKSGHQAA
;
A
#
# COMPACT_ATOMS: atom_id res chain seq x y z
N MET A 1 -7.49 -42.21 23.62
CA MET A 1 -7.44 -42.34 22.14
C MET A 1 -8.32 -41.30 21.49
N ASP A 2 -9.57 -41.15 21.90
CA ASP A 2 -10.53 -40.22 21.27
C ASP A 2 -10.08 -38.76 21.23
N TYR A 3 -9.52 -38.23 22.33
CA TYR A 3 -8.98 -36.85 22.34
C TYR A 3 -7.83 -36.64 21.36
N ILE A 4 -6.98 -37.65 21.17
CA ILE A 4 -5.84 -37.60 20.24
C ILE A 4 -6.35 -37.67 18.79
N VAL A 5 -7.37 -38.50 18.53
CA VAL A 5 -8.02 -38.61 17.21
C VAL A 5 -8.75 -37.31 16.86
N THR A 6 -9.54 -36.75 17.78
CA THR A 6 -10.24 -35.46 17.56
C THR A 6 -9.26 -34.31 17.33
N PHE A 7 -8.15 -34.29 18.08
CA PHE A 7 -7.10 -33.29 17.86
C PHE A 7 -6.46 -33.46 16.47
N ALA A 8 -6.10 -34.69 16.08
CA ALA A 8 -5.52 -34.96 14.77
C ALA A 8 -6.51 -34.61 13.63
N GLN A 9 -7.80 -34.88 13.79
CA GLN A 9 -8.84 -34.50 12.84
C GLN A 9 -9.00 -32.98 12.74
N GLY A 10 -9.02 -32.27 13.87
CA GLY A 10 -9.07 -30.80 13.88
C GLY A 10 -7.81 -30.18 13.26
N PHE A 11 -6.64 -30.76 13.53
CA PHE A 11 -5.38 -30.34 12.91
C PHE A 11 -5.42 -30.55 11.39
N MET A 12 -5.77 -31.74 10.90
CA MET A 12 -5.89 -32.00 9.47
C MET A 12 -6.95 -31.13 8.80
N GLY A 13 -8.11 -30.96 9.42
CA GLY A 13 -9.18 -30.10 8.91
C GLY A 13 -8.78 -28.64 8.75
N LEU A 14 -7.86 -28.13 9.59
CA LEU A 14 -7.27 -26.81 9.40
C LEU A 14 -6.45 -26.73 8.10
N PHE A 15 -5.66 -27.76 7.79
CA PHE A 15 -4.90 -27.81 6.52
C PHE A 15 -5.81 -28.00 5.32
N ASP A 16 -6.86 -28.81 5.43
CA ASP A 16 -7.85 -28.99 4.36
C ASP A 16 -8.55 -27.66 4.04
N ALA A 17 -9.02 -26.94 5.05
CA ALA A 17 -9.62 -25.61 4.88
C ALA A 17 -8.64 -24.57 4.28
N GLY A 18 -7.37 -24.65 4.69
CA GLY A 18 -6.29 -23.84 4.11
C GLY A 18 -6.05 -24.15 2.63
N ALA A 19 -6.05 -25.43 2.26
CA ALA A 19 -5.87 -25.90 0.89
C ALA A 19 -7.03 -25.45 -0.01
N GLU A 20 -8.28 -25.62 0.43
CA GLU A 20 -9.46 -25.14 -0.29
C GLU A 20 -9.42 -23.63 -0.53
N THR A 21 -9.04 -22.86 0.49
CA THR A 21 -8.89 -21.41 0.38
C THR A 21 -7.81 -21.04 -0.64
N PHE A 22 -6.66 -21.72 -0.60
CA PHE A 22 -5.56 -21.47 -1.53
C PHE A 22 -5.96 -21.78 -2.98
N VAL A 23 -6.62 -22.92 -3.23
CA VAL A 23 -7.11 -23.30 -4.56
C VAL A 23 -8.11 -22.27 -5.09
N SER A 24 -9.02 -21.80 -4.23
CA SER A 24 -9.95 -20.71 -4.56
C SER A 24 -9.22 -19.42 -4.97
N TRP A 25 -8.14 -19.05 -4.27
CA TRP A 25 -7.34 -17.88 -4.63
C TRP A 25 -6.62 -18.05 -5.97
N VAL A 26 -6.03 -19.22 -6.22
CA VAL A 26 -5.33 -19.55 -7.48
C VAL A 26 -6.31 -19.54 -8.67
N GLY A 27 -7.53 -20.03 -8.49
CA GLY A 27 -8.58 -19.98 -9.52
C GLY A 27 -9.29 -18.62 -9.63
N GLY A 28 -9.14 -17.74 -8.64
CA GLY A 28 -9.93 -16.53 -8.51
C GLY A 28 -9.11 -15.24 -8.59
N ILE A 29 -8.60 -14.79 -7.44
CA ILE A 29 -8.00 -13.45 -7.31
C ILE A 29 -6.59 -13.38 -7.90
N VAL A 30 -5.80 -14.45 -7.82
CA VAL A 30 -4.40 -14.45 -8.26
C VAL A 30 -4.26 -14.12 -9.75
N PRO A 31 -5.01 -14.74 -10.68
CA PRO A 31 -4.94 -14.38 -12.10
C PRO A 31 -5.37 -12.94 -12.38
N LYS A 32 -6.41 -12.45 -11.69
CA LYS A 32 -6.89 -11.07 -11.85
C LYS A 32 -5.82 -10.06 -11.45
N VAL A 33 -5.18 -10.30 -10.31
CA VAL A 33 -4.09 -9.47 -9.81
C VAL A 33 -2.89 -9.49 -10.75
N LEU A 34 -2.52 -10.67 -11.27
CA LEU A 34 -1.45 -10.80 -12.26
C LEU A 34 -1.72 -9.97 -13.52
N LEU A 35 -2.93 -10.06 -14.08
CA LEU A 35 -3.32 -9.26 -15.25
C LEU A 35 -3.27 -7.76 -14.96
N LEU A 36 -3.73 -7.35 -13.78
CA LEU A 36 -3.69 -5.95 -13.36
C LEU A 36 -2.24 -5.46 -13.20
N LEU A 37 -1.34 -6.25 -12.62
CA LEU A 37 0.10 -5.93 -12.54
C LEU A 37 0.72 -5.75 -13.93
N VAL A 38 0.46 -6.68 -14.87
CA VAL A 38 0.96 -6.59 -16.24
C VAL A 38 0.44 -5.32 -16.92
N PHE A 39 -0.85 -5.04 -16.78
CA PHE A 39 -1.47 -3.84 -17.32
C PHE A 39 -0.86 -2.56 -16.75
N MET A 40 -0.67 -2.47 -15.43
CA MET A 40 -0.10 -1.30 -14.78
C MET A 40 1.37 -1.09 -15.16
N ASN A 41 2.15 -2.16 -15.24
CA ASN A 41 3.54 -2.09 -15.72
C ASN A 41 3.61 -1.61 -17.17
N ALA A 42 2.71 -2.08 -18.03
CA ALA A 42 2.62 -1.61 -19.42
C ALA A 42 2.24 -0.12 -19.48
N LEU A 43 1.26 0.33 -18.67
CA LEU A 43 0.89 1.74 -18.58
C LEU A 43 2.06 2.61 -18.12
N ILE A 44 2.81 2.19 -17.10
CA ILE A 44 4.00 2.93 -16.63
C ILE A 44 5.04 3.03 -17.74
N ALA A 45 5.28 1.94 -18.47
CA ALA A 45 6.21 1.93 -19.59
C ALA A 45 5.79 2.92 -20.70
N LEU A 46 4.49 2.99 -21.01
CA LEU A 46 3.94 3.93 -21.99
C LEU A 46 4.01 5.39 -21.52
N ILE A 47 3.79 5.66 -20.23
CA ILE A 47 3.91 7.01 -19.66
C ILE A 47 5.37 7.47 -19.67
N GLY A 48 6.29 6.56 -19.34
CA GLY A 48 7.73 6.80 -19.29
C GLY A 48 8.19 7.36 -17.94
N SER A 49 9.37 6.93 -17.49
CA SER A 49 9.95 7.29 -16.19
C SER A 49 10.16 8.80 -16.02
N GLN A 50 10.49 9.53 -17.09
CA GLN A 50 10.66 10.99 -17.03
C GLN A 50 9.37 11.71 -16.61
N ARG A 51 8.21 11.28 -17.12
CA ARG A 51 6.93 11.92 -16.78
C ARG A 51 6.54 11.63 -15.33
N VAL A 52 6.74 10.39 -14.89
CA VAL A 52 6.52 9.99 -13.48
C VAL A 52 7.43 10.79 -12.55
N ASN A 53 8.71 10.92 -12.88
CA ASN A 53 9.67 11.69 -12.08
C ASN A 53 9.30 13.18 -12.02
N LYS A 54 8.91 13.79 -13.15
CA LYS A 54 8.44 15.18 -13.20
C LYS A 54 7.19 15.38 -12.35
N PHE A 55 6.25 14.43 -12.38
CA PHE A 55 5.05 14.48 -11.54
C PHE A 55 5.40 14.41 -10.04
N ALA A 56 6.30 13.50 -9.65
CA ALA A 56 6.75 13.39 -8.26
C ALA A 56 7.47 14.67 -7.78
N GLN A 57 8.33 15.26 -8.62
CA GLN A 57 9.00 16.54 -8.34
C GLN A 57 8.03 17.73 -8.29
N PHE A 58 6.93 17.68 -9.03
CA PHE A 58 5.88 18.70 -8.95
C PHE A 58 5.14 18.58 -7.62
N CYS A 59 4.76 17.35 -7.24
CA CYS A 59 4.02 17.11 -6.01
C CYS A 59 4.83 17.40 -4.75
N SER A 60 6.16 17.28 -4.79
CA SER A 60 7.01 17.56 -3.64
C SER A 60 7.06 19.03 -3.22
N ARG A 61 6.52 19.95 -4.03
CA ARG A 61 6.49 21.40 -3.75
C ARG A 61 5.50 21.81 -2.66
N ASN A 62 4.51 20.97 -2.35
CA ASN A 62 3.49 21.28 -1.35
C ASN A 62 3.14 20.03 -0.54
N VAL A 63 2.98 20.20 0.77
CA VAL A 63 2.57 19.17 1.73
C VAL A 63 1.31 18.41 1.29
N ILE A 64 0.28 19.09 0.78
CA ILE A 64 -0.98 18.48 0.34
C ILE A 64 -0.72 17.55 -0.85
N LEU A 65 0.08 17.99 -1.82
CA LEU A 65 0.43 17.18 -2.98
C LEU A 65 1.37 16.03 -2.59
N ALA A 66 2.35 16.30 -1.73
CA ALA A 66 3.34 15.34 -1.29
C ALA A 66 2.76 14.23 -0.42
N TYR A 67 1.78 14.52 0.45
CA TYR A 67 1.23 13.55 1.39
C TYR A 67 -0.16 13.05 1.01
N GLY A 68 -0.90 13.76 0.15
CA GLY A 68 -2.25 13.36 -0.28
C GLY A 68 -2.25 12.79 -1.69
N VAL A 69 -1.82 13.58 -2.67
CA VAL A 69 -1.95 13.22 -4.10
C VAL A 69 -0.88 12.23 -4.54
N LEU A 70 0.39 12.54 -4.30
CA LEU A 70 1.51 11.72 -4.73
C LEU A 70 1.45 10.30 -4.16
N PRO A 71 1.21 10.08 -2.85
CA PRO A 71 1.17 8.74 -2.29
C PRO A 71 0.05 7.89 -2.89
N PHE A 72 -1.15 8.45 -3.09
CA PHE A 72 -2.26 7.74 -3.71
C PHE A 72 -1.95 7.34 -5.16
N VAL A 73 -1.56 8.31 -5.99
CA VAL A 73 -1.26 8.07 -7.40
C VAL A 73 -0.07 7.12 -7.55
N ALA A 74 0.99 7.33 -6.77
CA ALA A 74 2.17 6.48 -6.83
C ALA A 74 1.88 5.06 -6.32
N ALA A 75 1.04 4.88 -5.28
CA ALA A 75 0.64 3.55 -4.81
C ALA A 75 -0.16 2.83 -5.90
N PHE A 76 -1.15 3.50 -6.49
CA PHE A 76 -1.95 2.95 -7.58
C PHE A 76 -1.07 2.54 -8.77
N MET A 77 -0.13 3.38 -9.17
CA MET A 77 0.72 3.11 -10.33
C MET A 77 1.79 2.04 -10.04
N LEU A 78 2.57 2.20 -8.96
CA LEU A 78 3.81 1.47 -8.72
C LEU A 78 3.66 0.27 -7.77
N GLY A 79 2.68 0.30 -6.87
CA GLY A 79 2.53 -0.71 -5.82
C GLY A 79 3.68 -0.75 -4.79
N ASN A 80 3.54 -1.64 -3.82
CA ASN A 80 4.51 -1.94 -2.78
C ASN A 80 5.66 -2.81 -3.34
N PRO A 81 6.95 -2.57 -2.99
CA PRO A 81 7.51 -1.44 -2.24
C PRO A 81 7.89 -0.24 -3.11
N MET A 82 7.68 -0.31 -4.42
CA MET A 82 8.17 0.68 -5.38
C MET A 82 7.61 2.09 -5.16
N VAL A 83 6.38 2.21 -4.65
CA VAL A 83 5.78 3.50 -4.26
C VAL A 83 6.67 4.28 -3.29
N LEU A 84 7.34 3.61 -2.36
CA LEU A 84 8.16 4.23 -1.32
C LEU A 84 9.38 4.94 -1.92
N SER A 85 9.85 4.48 -3.09
CA SER A 85 10.98 5.07 -3.80
C SER A 85 10.73 6.51 -4.29
N MET A 86 9.46 6.94 -4.44
CA MET A 86 9.17 8.34 -4.81
C MET A 86 9.58 9.33 -3.72
N GLY A 87 9.80 8.87 -2.49
CA GLY A 87 10.40 9.66 -1.41
C GLY A 87 11.74 10.30 -1.80
N LYS A 88 12.46 9.74 -2.78
CA LYS A 88 13.71 10.33 -3.30
C LYS A 88 13.52 11.71 -3.95
N PHE A 89 12.31 12.03 -4.42
CA PHE A 89 11.98 13.31 -5.03
C PHE A 89 11.54 14.36 -4.03
N LEU A 90 11.48 14.03 -2.74
CA LEU A 90 11.07 14.93 -1.67
C LEU A 90 12.27 15.43 -0.87
N PRO A 91 12.17 16.63 -0.26
CA PRO A 91 13.14 17.09 0.72
C PRO A 91 13.25 16.09 1.88
N GLU A 92 14.41 16.05 2.52
CA GLU A 92 14.69 15.11 3.60
C GLU A 92 13.67 15.19 4.74
N ARG A 93 13.26 16.41 5.11
CA ARG A 93 12.23 16.65 6.14
C ARG A 93 10.89 15.99 5.83
N MET A 94 10.52 15.85 4.55
CA MET A 94 9.21 15.36 4.12
C MET A 94 9.16 13.84 3.90
N LYS A 95 10.32 13.16 3.85
CA LYS A 95 10.40 11.72 3.57
C LYS A 95 9.68 10.85 4.61
N PRO A 96 9.78 11.09 5.94
CA PRO A 96 9.05 10.29 6.92
C PRO A 96 7.53 10.38 6.73
N SER A 97 7.03 11.60 6.50
CA SER A 97 5.62 11.88 6.29
C SER A 97 5.08 11.28 4.99
N TYR A 98 5.87 11.36 3.91
CA TYR A 98 5.57 10.66 2.66
C TYR A 98 5.49 9.15 2.86
N TYR A 99 6.49 8.57 3.54
CA TYR A 99 6.54 7.15 3.83
C TYR A 99 5.30 6.70 4.59
N ALA A 100 4.92 7.44 5.64
CA ALA A 100 3.72 7.14 6.42
C ALA A 100 2.48 7.08 5.52
N SER A 101 2.20 8.14 4.76
CA SER A 101 1.02 8.17 3.87
C SER A 101 1.06 7.08 2.79
N ALA A 102 2.20 6.90 2.12
CA ALA A 102 2.37 5.93 1.04
C ALA A 102 2.22 4.48 1.51
N ALA A 103 2.80 4.14 2.66
CA ALA A 103 2.70 2.81 3.23
C ALA A 103 1.25 2.46 3.57
N TYR A 104 0.45 3.40 4.10
CA TYR A 104 -0.97 3.13 4.35
C TYR A 104 -1.79 2.96 3.06
N HIS A 105 -1.45 3.67 1.98
CA HIS A 105 -2.10 3.44 0.68
C HIS A 105 -1.82 2.06 0.09
N CYS A 106 -0.74 1.37 0.52
CA CYS A 106 -0.52 -0.03 0.17
C CYS A 106 -1.58 -0.98 0.77
N HIS A 107 -2.37 -0.56 1.74
CA HIS A 107 -3.29 -1.43 2.47
C HIS A 107 -4.75 -1.00 2.32
N THR A 108 -4.98 0.29 2.48
CA THR A 108 -6.33 0.89 2.41
C THR A 108 -6.94 0.85 1.00
N ASN A 109 -6.11 0.65 -0.03
CA ASN A 109 -6.57 0.57 -1.41
C ASN A 109 -6.78 -0.89 -1.90
N SER A 110 -6.32 -1.89 -1.14
CA SER A 110 -6.18 -3.28 -1.60
C SER A 110 -7.49 -3.95 -2.02
N GLY A 111 -8.63 -3.50 -1.50
CA GLY A 111 -9.94 -4.05 -1.86
C GLY A 111 -10.38 -3.72 -3.29
N LEU A 112 -10.07 -2.52 -3.78
CA LEU A 112 -10.39 -2.10 -5.14
C LEU A 112 -9.20 -2.31 -6.09
N PHE A 113 -7.99 -2.16 -5.57
CA PHE A 113 -6.74 -2.16 -6.34
C PHE A 113 -5.77 -3.18 -5.74
N PRO A 114 -6.06 -4.49 -5.89
CA PRO A 114 -5.32 -5.55 -5.21
C PRO A 114 -3.88 -5.71 -5.72
N HIS A 115 -3.56 -5.18 -6.91
CA HIS A 115 -2.20 -5.16 -7.44
C HIS A 115 -1.24 -4.27 -6.65
N ILE A 116 -1.76 -3.33 -5.86
CA ILE A 116 -0.93 -2.40 -5.09
C ILE A 116 -0.10 -3.15 -4.04
N ASN A 117 -0.65 -4.16 -3.38
CA ASN A 117 0.08 -4.90 -2.35
C ASN A 117 -0.26 -6.40 -2.38
N VAL A 118 0.15 -7.05 -3.46
CA VAL A 118 -0.13 -8.47 -3.72
C VAL A 118 0.41 -9.37 -2.61
N GLY A 119 1.58 -9.05 -2.07
CA GLY A 119 2.22 -9.85 -1.01
C GLY A 119 1.41 -9.91 0.28
N GLU A 120 0.55 -8.92 0.54
CA GLU A 120 -0.24 -8.79 1.77
C GLU A 120 -1.75 -8.81 1.51
N ILE A 121 -2.17 -9.19 0.29
CA ILE A 121 -3.59 -9.15 -0.11
C ILE A 121 -4.47 -10.05 0.76
N PHE A 122 -3.89 -11.11 1.33
CA PHE A 122 -4.57 -12.05 2.22
C PHE A 122 -5.16 -11.38 3.47
N ILE A 123 -4.60 -10.26 3.92
CA ILE A 123 -5.13 -9.50 5.07
C ILE A 123 -6.51 -8.95 4.73
N TYR A 124 -6.66 -8.33 3.55
CA TYR A 124 -7.96 -7.85 3.09
C TYR A 124 -8.92 -9.00 2.80
N LEU A 125 -8.44 -10.05 2.12
CA LEU A 125 -9.27 -11.21 1.78
C LEU A 125 -9.81 -11.94 3.01
N GLY A 126 -9.04 -12.01 4.11
CA GLY A 126 -9.52 -12.57 5.37
C GLY A 126 -10.74 -11.84 5.91
N ILE A 127 -10.73 -10.50 5.86
CA ILE A 127 -11.88 -9.67 6.29
C ILE A 127 -13.05 -9.81 5.29
N ALA A 128 -12.75 -9.74 3.99
CA ALA A 128 -13.76 -9.87 2.94
C ALA A 128 -14.47 -11.22 2.98
N ASN A 129 -13.77 -12.31 3.30
CA ASN A 129 -14.36 -13.64 3.47
C ASN A 129 -15.41 -13.66 4.58
N GLY A 130 -15.18 -12.95 5.69
CA GLY A 130 -16.18 -12.81 6.76
C GLY A 130 -17.46 -12.11 6.27
N ILE A 131 -17.33 -11.07 5.43
CA ILE A 131 -18.47 -10.39 4.81
C ILE A 131 -19.20 -11.32 3.82
N THR A 132 -18.47 -12.07 3.00
CA THR A 132 -19.04 -13.04 2.06
C THR A 132 -19.80 -14.15 2.78
N GLN A 133 -19.31 -14.66 3.92
CA GLN A 133 -20.01 -15.67 4.73
C GLN A 133 -21.35 -15.19 5.27
N LEU A 134 -21.52 -13.87 5.47
CA LEU A 134 -22.80 -13.25 5.83
C LEU A 134 -23.75 -13.09 4.63
N GLY A 135 -23.34 -13.50 3.42
CA GLY A 135 -24.10 -13.32 2.19
C GLY A 135 -24.14 -11.87 1.70
N LEU A 136 -23.20 -11.03 2.15
CA LEU A 136 -23.14 -9.61 1.81
C LEU A 136 -22.12 -9.34 0.69
N ASP A 137 -22.37 -8.29 -0.10
CA ASP A 137 -21.42 -7.79 -1.09
C ASP A 137 -20.19 -7.19 -0.40
N THR A 138 -19.00 -7.49 -0.93
CA THR A 138 -17.72 -6.98 -0.43
C THR A 138 -17.37 -5.61 -1.03
N THR A 139 -18.07 -5.18 -2.09
CA THR A 139 -17.84 -3.87 -2.74
C THR A 139 -17.97 -2.69 -1.77
N PRO A 140 -18.99 -2.60 -0.89
CA PRO A 140 -19.07 -1.53 0.10
C PRO A 140 -17.87 -1.50 1.07
N LEU A 141 -17.32 -2.66 1.44
CA LEU A 141 -16.12 -2.74 2.27
C LEU A 141 -14.92 -2.14 1.52
N ALA A 142 -14.71 -2.55 0.27
CA ALA A 142 -13.63 -2.07 -0.58
C ALA A 142 -13.67 -0.53 -0.76
N VAL A 143 -14.86 0.01 -1.04
CA VAL A 143 -15.07 1.46 -1.21
C VAL A 143 -14.83 2.21 0.09
N ARG A 144 -15.33 1.72 1.23
CA ARG A 144 -15.11 2.35 2.53
C ARG A 144 -13.63 2.39 2.91
N TYR A 145 -12.89 1.31 2.66
CA TYR A 145 -11.45 1.25 2.91
C TYR A 145 -10.71 2.31 2.09
N LEU A 146 -11.04 2.46 0.81
CA LEU A 146 -10.46 3.49 -0.05
C LEU A 146 -10.81 4.90 0.45
N LEU A 147 -12.08 5.20 0.72
CA LEU A 147 -12.53 6.54 1.12
C LEU A 147 -11.92 6.96 2.46
N VAL A 148 -11.91 6.06 3.45
CA VAL A 148 -11.24 6.31 4.72
C VAL A 148 -9.73 6.44 4.51
N GLY A 149 -9.12 5.62 3.66
CA GLY A 149 -7.71 5.70 3.32
C GLY A 149 -7.30 7.03 2.70
N LEU A 150 -8.06 7.56 1.75
CA LEU A 150 -7.79 8.87 1.13
C LEU A 150 -7.65 10.00 2.16
N VAL A 151 -8.46 9.96 3.21
CA VAL A 151 -8.42 10.95 4.29
C VAL A 151 -7.33 10.60 5.31
N MET A 152 -7.39 9.39 5.88
CA MET A 152 -6.57 9.02 7.02
C MET A 152 -5.09 8.86 6.67
N ASN A 153 -4.75 8.48 5.45
CA ASN A 153 -3.35 8.33 5.04
C ASN A 153 -2.68 9.70 4.89
N PHE A 154 -3.40 10.69 4.36
CA PHE A 154 -2.96 12.08 4.36
C PHE A 154 -2.73 12.58 5.79
N PHE A 155 -3.69 12.32 6.70
CA PHE A 155 -3.53 12.66 8.11
C PHE A 155 -2.34 11.94 8.76
N ALA A 156 -2.09 10.68 8.43
CA ALA A 156 -0.92 9.96 8.92
C ALA A 156 0.39 10.65 8.50
N GLY A 157 0.47 11.13 7.25
CA GLY A 157 1.60 11.96 6.80
C GLY A 157 1.71 13.28 7.58
N TRP A 158 0.59 13.97 7.80
CA TRP A 158 0.57 15.23 8.54
C TRP A 158 0.98 15.09 10.00
N VAL A 159 0.43 14.09 10.70
CA VAL A 159 0.80 13.76 12.08
C VAL A 159 2.28 13.38 12.16
N THR A 160 2.78 12.64 11.16
CA THR A 160 4.20 12.30 11.07
C THR A 160 5.09 13.54 10.93
N ASP A 161 4.64 14.59 10.24
CA ASP A 161 5.39 15.86 10.15
C ASP A 161 5.55 16.52 11.52
N PHE A 162 4.53 16.42 12.37
CA PHE A 162 4.56 16.90 13.75
C PHE A 162 5.51 16.06 14.61
N THR A 163 5.38 14.73 14.59
CA THR A 163 6.23 13.85 15.41
C THR A 163 7.69 13.89 14.96
N THR A 164 7.95 14.05 13.66
CA THR A 164 9.31 14.21 13.12
C THR A 164 10.02 15.42 13.75
N LYS A 165 9.32 16.56 13.94
CA LYS A 165 9.90 17.74 14.61
C LYS A 165 10.28 17.44 16.06
N LEU A 166 9.48 16.66 16.77
CA LEU A 166 9.78 16.25 18.14
C LEU A 166 11.02 15.36 18.19
N VAL A 167 11.12 14.37 17.29
CA VAL A 167 12.27 13.46 17.19
C VAL A 167 13.54 14.22 16.80
N MET A 168 13.46 15.14 15.85
CA MET A 168 14.58 16.01 15.46
C MET A 168 15.15 16.78 16.66
N LYS A 169 14.27 17.35 17.50
CA LYS A 169 14.66 18.05 18.72
C LYS A 169 15.33 17.11 19.73
N GLN A 170 14.78 15.91 19.92
CA GLN A 170 15.35 14.91 20.84
C GLN A 170 16.73 14.43 20.38
N GLN A 171 16.93 14.27 19.08
CA GLN A 171 18.17 13.76 18.48
C GLN A 171 19.20 14.87 18.21
N GLY A 172 18.84 16.15 18.39
CA GLY A 172 19.74 17.28 18.10
C GLY A 172 20.08 17.44 16.61
N ILE A 173 19.25 16.95 15.70
CA ILE A 173 19.48 17.01 14.25
C ILE A 173 18.46 17.92 13.55
N THR A 174 18.86 18.49 12.41
CA THR A 174 17.95 19.24 11.52
C THR A 174 17.89 18.60 10.13
N LEU A 175 16.72 18.11 9.73
CA LEU A 175 16.50 17.57 8.38
C LEU A 175 16.31 18.72 7.38
N SER A 176 16.93 18.58 6.20
CA SER A 176 16.88 19.61 5.16
C SER A 176 15.49 19.75 4.53
N ASN A 177 15.07 21.00 4.31
CA ASN A 177 13.92 21.37 3.48
C ASN A 177 14.30 21.59 2.01
N GLU A 178 15.59 21.53 1.69
CA GLU A 178 16.07 21.72 0.33
C GLU A 178 15.97 20.43 -0.48
N PHE A 179 15.72 20.59 -1.77
CA PHE A 179 15.85 19.50 -2.73
C PHE A 179 17.33 19.25 -2.97
N LYS A 180 17.81 18.06 -2.61
CA LYS A 180 19.06 17.56 -3.20
C LYS A 180 18.76 17.22 -4.66
N SER A 181 19.03 18.15 -5.58
CA SER A 181 18.93 17.88 -7.00
C SER A 181 19.83 16.71 -7.33
N GLY A 182 19.25 15.55 -7.64
CA GLY A 182 20.02 14.37 -8.05
C GLY A 182 20.73 14.62 -9.37
N HIS A 183 21.96 15.13 -9.29
CA HIS A 183 23.00 14.95 -10.30
C HIS A 183 24.09 14.03 -9.74
N GLN A 184 23.67 12.92 -9.13
CA GLN A 184 24.54 11.80 -8.77
C GLN A 184 23.74 10.51 -8.96
N ALA A 185 23.51 10.17 -10.22
CA ALA A 185 23.45 8.78 -10.65
C ALA A 185 24.83 8.52 -11.25
N ALA A 186 25.73 7.95 -10.44
CA ALA A 186 26.85 7.18 -10.93
C ALA A 186 26.38 5.74 -11.13
#